data_AF-A0A6N7A7M2-F1
#
_entry.id   AF-A0A6N7A7M2-F1
#
_cell.length_a   1.000
_cell.length_b   1.000
_cell.length_c   1.000
_cell.angle_alpha   90.00
_cell.angle_beta   90.00
_cell.angle_gamma   90.00
#
_symmetry.space_group_name_H-M   'P 1'
#
loop_
_entity.id
_entity.type
_entity.pdbx_description
1 polymer ?
#
loop_
_entity_poly.entity_id
_entity_poly.type
_entity_poly.pdbx_seq_one_letter_code
_entity_poly.pdbx_strand_id
1 'polypeptide(L)'
;MKKENLKIFAVCFVIVYVLTAGLNILNRQPLVFAPEYSLGQFIMLFVLMGFLSFGLVFVMENLEKLLKKYFSSIFTSPPSIYAYFILVSAFGLFAFTLFSGFAESGRPFFYYGCVTNSCIYLFNGYTVTLVMAVYFAYRFIKNLSAKAMS
;
A
#
# COMPACT_ATOMS: atom_id res chain seq x y z
N MET A 1 12.19 2.59 -13.19
CA MET A 1 11.43 3.35 -12.16
C MET A 1 12.16 4.65 -11.87
N LYS A 2 11.47 5.78 -11.67
CA LYS A 2 12.12 7.08 -11.40
C LYS A 2 12.82 7.08 -10.03
N LYS A 3 13.89 7.88 -9.86
CA LYS A 3 14.63 8.01 -8.57
C LYS A 3 13.70 8.40 -7.41
N GLU A 4 12.72 9.27 -7.67
CA GLU A 4 11.70 9.67 -6.70
C GLU A 4 10.77 8.52 -6.27
N ASN A 5 10.41 7.63 -7.21
CA ASN A 5 9.58 6.46 -6.93
C ASN A 5 10.34 5.42 -6.08
N LEU A 6 11.66 5.30 -6.27
CA LEU A 6 12.49 4.44 -5.44
C LEU A 6 12.58 4.95 -3.99
N LYS A 7 12.59 6.28 -3.81
CA LYS A 7 12.57 6.90 -2.47
C LYS A 7 11.26 6.63 -1.75
N ILE A 8 10.11 6.88 -2.40
CA ILE A 8 8.82 6.62 -1.76
C ILE A 8 8.60 5.13 -1.51
N PHE A 9 9.05 4.26 -2.42
CA PHE A 9 9.10 2.81 -2.20
C PHE A 9 9.83 2.47 -0.89
N ALA A 10 11.07 2.94 -0.72
CA ALA A 10 11.88 2.63 0.45
C ALA A 10 11.23 3.13 1.76
N VAL A 11 10.68 4.35 1.74
CA VAL A 11 9.97 4.93 2.90
C VAL A 11 8.74 4.10 3.25
N CYS A 12 7.86 3.84 2.29
CA CYS A 12 6.65 3.04 2.47
C CYS A 12 6.98 1.61 2.94
N PHE A 13 8.02 1.01 2.35
CA PHE A 13 8.50 -0.31 2.71
C PHE A 13 8.97 -0.39 4.16
N VAL A 14 9.82 0.53 4.59
CA VAL A 14 10.32 0.55 5.98
C VAL A 14 9.15 0.76 6.96
N ILE A 15 8.24 1.68 6.65
CA ILE A 15 7.07 1.95 7.49
C ILE A 15 6.20 0.69 7.63
N VAL A 16 5.79 0.09 6.50
CA VAL A 16 4.89 -1.08 6.54
C VAL A 16 5.55 -2.27 7.23
N TYR A 17 6.84 -2.50 6.97
CA TYR A 17 7.57 -3.62 7.54
C TYR A 17 7.75 -3.46 9.05
N VAL A 18 8.23 -2.30 9.51
CA VAL A 18 8.46 -2.04 10.94
C VAL A 18 7.16 -2.03 11.73
N LEU A 19 6.11 -1.38 11.22
CA LEU A 19 4.80 -1.36 11.88
C LEU A 19 4.18 -2.75 11.95
N THR A 20 4.24 -3.52 10.86
CA THR A 20 3.67 -4.87 10.83
C THR A 20 4.43 -5.81 11.75
N ALA A 21 5.76 -5.80 11.69
CA ALA A 21 6.56 -6.62 12.58
C ALA A 21 6.36 -6.23 14.06
N GLY A 22 6.40 -4.92 14.37
CA GLY A 22 6.23 -4.42 15.72
C GLY A 22 4.86 -4.75 16.31
N LEU A 23 3.78 -4.51 15.57
CA LEU A 23 2.42 -4.82 16.02
C LEU A 23 2.20 -6.32 16.21
N ASN A 24 2.76 -7.17 15.33
CA ASN A 24 2.66 -8.61 15.49
C ASN A 24 3.40 -9.10 16.75
N ILE A 25 4.63 -8.60 17.00
CA ILE A 25 5.39 -8.90 18.22
C ILE A 25 4.63 -8.48 19.48
N LEU A 26 4.12 -7.24 19.51
CA LEU A 26 3.40 -6.70 20.68
C LEU A 26 2.12 -7.49 21.00
N ASN A 27 1.39 -7.91 19.97
CA ASN A 27 0.14 -8.66 20.12
C ASN A 27 0.35 -10.19 20.19
N ARG A 28 1.61 -10.64 20.22
CA ARG A 28 1.99 -12.06 20.17
C ARG A 28 1.33 -12.81 19.00
N GLN A 29 1.19 -12.13 17.86
CA GLN A 29 0.61 -12.68 16.63
C GLN A 29 1.70 -13.16 15.67
N PRO A 30 1.47 -14.21 14.89
CA PRO A 30 2.48 -14.75 13.98
C PRO A 30 2.85 -13.76 12.88
N LEU A 31 4.15 -13.59 12.60
CA LEU A 31 4.60 -12.71 11.52
C LEU A 31 4.20 -13.22 10.15
N VAL A 32 4.20 -14.53 9.90
CA VAL A 32 3.68 -15.10 8.65
C VAL A 32 3.13 -16.49 8.96
N PHE A 33 1.81 -16.68 8.89
CA PHE A 33 1.02 -17.95 9.01
C PHE A 33 1.58 -19.11 9.87
N ALA A 34 2.50 -18.85 10.80
CA ALA A 34 3.21 -19.84 11.57
C ALA A 34 3.58 -19.26 12.95
N PRO A 35 3.46 -20.06 14.03
CA PRO A 35 3.41 -19.54 15.40
C PRO A 35 4.74 -19.05 15.98
N GLU A 36 5.88 -19.35 15.35
CA GLU A 36 7.22 -19.12 15.93
C GLU A 36 7.98 -17.95 15.29
N TYR A 37 8.51 -17.02 16.08
CA TYR A 37 9.36 -15.93 15.61
C TYR A 37 10.77 -16.42 15.21
N SER A 38 10.89 -16.98 14.01
CA SER A 38 12.17 -17.35 13.42
C SER A 38 12.65 -16.29 12.42
N LEU A 39 13.97 -16.21 12.19
CA LEU A 39 14.56 -15.32 11.19
C LEU A 39 13.93 -15.51 9.79
N GLY A 40 13.56 -16.76 9.45
CA GLY A 40 12.88 -17.08 8.19
C GLY A 40 11.56 -16.34 8.01
N GLN A 41 10.77 -16.14 9.09
CA GLN A 41 9.52 -15.39 9.01
C GLN A 41 9.74 -13.89 8.78
N PHE A 42 10.77 -13.31 9.40
CA PHE A 42 11.13 -11.91 9.15
C PHE A 42 11.56 -11.70 7.70
N ILE A 43 12.36 -12.62 7.15
CA ILE A 43 12.77 -12.59 5.74
C ILE A 43 11.54 -12.73 4.82
N MET A 44 10.63 -13.66 5.12
CA MET A 44 9.42 -13.84 4.32
C MET A 44 8.50 -12.60 4.38
N LEU A 45 8.31 -12.02 5.56
CA LEU A 45 7.59 -10.77 5.74
C LEU A 45 8.25 -9.62 4.97
N PHE A 46 9.58 -9.51 5.02
CA PHE A 46 10.36 -8.52 4.27
C PHE A 46 10.07 -8.63 2.77
N VAL A 47 10.11 -9.85 2.23
CA VAL A 47 9.83 -10.10 0.81
C VAL A 47 8.38 -9.74 0.46
N LEU A 48 7.40 -10.17 1.27
CA LEU A 48 5.98 -9.87 1.05
C LEU A 48 5.69 -8.36 1.08
N MET A 49 6.19 -7.66 2.10
CA MET A 49 6.03 -6.21 2.24
C MET A 49 6.77 -5.44 1.13
N GLY A 50 7.91 -5.97 0.67
CA GLY A 50 8.65 -5.46 -0.48
C GLY A 50 7.82 -5.53 -1.76
N PHE A 51 7.24 -6.70 -2.06
CA PHE A 51 6.34 -6.87 -3.21
C PHE A 51 5.11 -5.99 -3.12
N LEU A 52 4.47 -5.90 -1.95
CA LEU A 52 3.32 -5.02 -1.73
C LEU A 52 3.67 -3.57 -2.04
N SER A 53 4.75 -3.05 -1.43
CA SER A 53 5.19 -1.66 -1.61
C SER A 53 5.58 -1.37 -3.05
N PHE A 54 6.26 -2.32 -3.72
CA PHE A 54 6.62 -2.20 -5.12
C PHE A 54 5.40 -2.17 -6.05
N GLY A 55 4.47 -3.11 -5.86
CA GLY A 55 3.23 -3.20 -6.64
C GLY A 55 2.38 -1.94 -6.49
N LEU A 56 2.28 -1.44 -5.26
CA LEU A 56 1.64 -0.18 -4.93
C LEU A 56 2.26 1.00 -5.71
N VAL A 57 3.59 1.17 -5.68
CA VAL A 57 4.27 2.23 -6.45
C VAL A 57 4.02 2.10 -7.95
N PHE A 58 4.04 0.87 -8.48
CA PHE A 58 3.77 0.60 -9.89
C PHE A 58 2.34 0.99 -10.29
N VAL A 59 1.34 0.64 -9.47
CA VAL A 59 -0.06 1.03 -9.70
C VAL A 59 -0.20 2.55 -9.70
N MET A 60 0.35 3.25 -8.71
CA MET A 60 0.24 4.72 -8.65
C MET A 60 0.95 5.40 -9.82
N GLU A 61 2.10 4.88 -10.25
CA GLU A 61 2.82 5.42 -11.40
C GLU A 61 1.98 5.31 -12.68
N ASN A 62 1.31 4.18 -12.88
CA ASN A 62 0.41 4.00 -14.03
C ASN A 62 -0.85 4.85 -13.92
N LEU A 63 -1.41 4.98 -12.72
CA LEU A 63 -2.55 5.87 -12.46
C LEU A 63 -2.21 7.33 -12.78
N GLU A 64 -1.04 7.81 -12.34
CA GLU A 64 -0.57 9.16 -12.65
C GLU A 64 -0.41 9.38 -14.16
N LYS A 65 0.14 8.40 -14.90
CA LYS A 65 0.27 8.46 -16.36
C LYS A 65 -1.09 8.52 -17.06
N LEU A 66 -2.04 7.70 -16.60
CA LEU A 66 -3.38 7.64 -17.16
C LEU A 66 -4.13 8.97 -16.94
N LEU A 67 -4.02 9.55 -15.75
CA LEU A 67 -4.56 10.87 -15.44
C LEU A 67 -3.97 11.97 -16.34
N LYS A 68 -2.65 11.96 -16.55
CA LYS A 68 -1.99 12.90 -17.47
C LYS A 68 -2.52 12.79 -18.91
N LYS A 69 -2.85 11.58 -19.36
CA LYS A 69 -3.28 11.31 -20.74
C LYS A 69 -4.74 11.69 -20.98
N TYR A 70 -5.62 11.43 -20.02
CA TYR A 70 -7.07 11.49 -20.27
C TYR A 70 -7.81 12.58 -19.48
N PHE A 71 -7.22 13.09 -18.39
CA PHE A 71 -7.97 13.85 -17.40
C PHE A 71 -7.43 15.27 -17.13
N SER A 72 -6.61 15.82 -18.03
CA SER A 72 -6.04 17.16 -17.83
C SER A 72 -7.08 18.29 -17.76
N SER A 73 -8.34 18.08 -18.17
CA SER A 73 -9.40 19.10 -18.11
C SER A 73 -10.48 18.87 -17.03
N ILE A 74 -10.58 17.66 -16.45
CA ILE A 74 -11.72 17.28 -15.59
C ILE A 74 -11.45 17.60 -14.10
N PHE A 75 -10.18 17.63 -13.69
CA PHE A 75 -9.82 17.95 -12.30
C PHE A 75 -9.61 19.45 -12.12
N THR A 76 -10.63 20.13 -11.62
CA THR A 76 -10.60 21.59 -11.39
C THR A 76 -10.10 21.97 -9.99
N SER A 77 -10.00 21.03 -9.05
CA SER A 77 -9.56 21.33 -7.67
C SER A 77 -8.53 20.33 -7.12
N PRO A 78 -7.51 20.79 -6.38
CA PRO A 78 -6.55 19.91 -5.69
C PRO A 78 -7.20 18.84 -4.80
N PRO A 79 -8.25 19.14 -4.00
CA PRO A 79 -8.95 18.13 -3.21
C PRO A 79 -9.51 16.96 -4.03
N SER A 80 -10.06 17.22 -5.21
CA SER A 80 -10.60 16.18 -6.10
C SER A 80 -9.52 15.20 -6.57
N ILE A 81 -8.30 15.68 -6.79
CA ILE A 81 -7.15 14.85 -7.17
C ILE A 81 -6.74 13.95 -6.00
N TYR A 82 -6.61 14.50 -4.79
CA TYR A 82 -6.32 13.70 -3.60
C TYR A 82 -7.38 12.61 -3.38
N ALA A 83 -8.66 12.99 -3.42
CA ALA A 83 -9.76 12.05 -3.25
C ALA A 83 -9.69 10.91 -4.28
N TYR A 84 -9.42 11.24 -5.55
CA TYR A 84 -9.29 10.24 -6.61
C TYR A 84 -8.15 9.24 -6.34
N PHE A 85 -6.95 9.74 -6.05
CA PHE A 85 -5.82 8.86 -5.73
C PHE A 85 -6.14 7.98 -4.52
N ILE A 86 -6.65 8.56 -3.43
CA ILE A 86 -7.00 7.81 -2.21
C ILE A 86 -8.05 6.73 -2.51
N LEU A 87 -9.11 7.06 -3.24
CA LEU A 87 -10.23 6.15 -3.50
C LEU A 87 -9.81 4.98 -4.40
N VAL A 88 -9.07 5.24 -5.47
CA VAL A 88 -8.53 4.18 -6.35
C VAL A 88 -7.57 3.28 -5.58
N SER A 89 -6.72 3.87 -4.74
CA SER A 89 -5.75 3.13 -3.94
C SER A 89 -6.42 2.24 -2.88
N ALA A 90 -7.42 2.79 -2.17
CA ALA A 90 -8.21 2.07 -1.19
C ALA A 90 -9.03 0.95 -1.83
N PHE A 91 -9.63 1.20 -3.00
CA PHE A 91 -10.36 0.18 -3.75
C PHE A 91 -9.43 -0.94 -4.25
N GLY A 92 -8.23 -0.59 -4.73
CA GLY A 92 -7.22 -1.55 -5.14
C GLY A 92 -6.79 -2.46 -3.98
N LEU A 93 -6.55 -1.89 -2.79
CA LEU A 93 -6.21 -2.66 -1.60
C LEU A 93 -7.38 -3.52 -1.11
N PHE A 94 -8.61 -3.00 -1.16
CA PHE A 94 -9.81 -3.75 -0.82
C PHE A 94 -10.01 -4.97 -1.73
N ALA A 95 -9.87 -4.77 -3.05
CA ALA A 95 -9.94 -5.87 -4.02
C ALA A 95 -8.84 -6.91 -3.75
N PHE A 96 -7.59 -6.48 -3.53
CA PHE A 96 -6.49 -7.39 -3.21
C PHE A 96 -6.74 -8.19 -1.93
N THR A 97 -7.30 -7.55 -0.91
CA THR A 97 -7.67 -8.20 0.35
C THR A 97 -8.76 -9.25 0.14
N LEU A 98 -9.81 -8.93 -0.63
CA LEU A 98 -10.89 -9.86 -0.95
C LEU A 98 -10.36 -11.08 -1.72
N PHE A 99 -9.51 -10.88 -2.73
CA PHE A 99 -8.93 -11.98 -3.51
C PHE A 99 -7.99 -12.84 -2.66
N SER A 100 -7.19 -12.23 -1.78
CA SER A 100 -6.30 -12.96 -0.86
C SER A 100 -7.11 -13.78 0.16
N GLY A 101 -8.15 -13.19 0.75
CA GLY A 101 -9.05 -13.88 1.67
C GLY A 101 -9.82 -15.02 0.99
N PHE A 102 -10.25 -14.86 -0.26
CA PHE A 102 -10.88 -15.94 -1.03
C PHE A 102 -9.90 -17.09 -1.30
N ALA A 103 -8.65 -16.80 -1.65
CA ALA A 103 -7.62 -17.82 -1.86
C ALA A 103 -7.27 -18.59 -0.56
N GLU A 104 -7.38 -17.93 0.60
CA GLU A 104 -7.10 -18.53 1.91
C GLU A 104 -8.28 -19.32 2.50
N SER A 105 -9.52 -19.06 2.04
CA SER A 105 -10.75 -19.68 2.55
C SER A 105 -10.84 -21.20 2.41
N GLY A 106 -9.88 -21.84 1.72
CA GLY A 106 -9.76 -23.30 1.62
C GLY A 106 -9.11 -24.01 2.82
N ARG A 107 -8.72 -23.30 3.90
CA ARG A 107 -8.03 -23.91 5.06
C ARG A 107 -8.77 -23.67 6.39
N PRO A 108 -9.23 -24.71 7.13
CA PRO A 108 -10.23 -24.53 8.19
C PRO A 108 -9.73 -24.24 9.62
N PHE A 109 -8.46 -23.90 9.90
CA PHE A 109 -7.91 -24.05 11.27
C PHE A 109 -7.14 -22.86 11.90
N PHE A 110 -7.49 -21.59 11.64
CA PHE A 110 -6.80 -20.45 12.33
C PHE A 110 -7.68 -19.24 12.72
N TYR A 111 -8.97 -19.46 13.02
CA TYR A 111 -9.98 -18.40 13.02
C TYR A 111 -9.72 -17.18 13.95
N TYR A 112 -9.20 -17.36 15.18
CA TYR A 112 -9.05 -16.23 16.13
C TYR A 112 -7.68 -15.50 16.06
N GLY A 113 -6.58 -16.22 15.79
CA GLY A 113 -5.29 -15.59 15.49
C GLY A 113 -5.29 -14.91 14.11
N CYS A 114 -6.09 -15.41 13.17
CA CYS A 114 -6.25 -14.78 11.86
C CYS A 114 -6.93 -13.41 11.93
N VAL A 115 -7.91 -13.17 12.81
CA VAL A 115 -8.62 -11.88 12.81
C VAL A 115 -7.69 -10.75 13.24
N THR A 116 -7.01 -10.88 14.39
CA THR A 116 -6.09 -9.84 14.87
C THR A 116 -4.93 -9.63 13.90
N ASN A 117 -4.37 -10.71 13.35
CA ASN A 117 -3.30 -10.62 12.36
C ASN A 117 -3.79 -9.94 11.06
N SER A 118 -4.97 -10.32 10.56
CA SER A 118 -5.60 -9.69 9.40
C SER A 118 -5.89 -8.21 9.63
N CYS A 119 -6.31 -7.82 10.83
CA CYS A 119 -6.51 -6.41 11.18
C CYS A 119 -5.19 -5.63 11.17
N ILE A 120 -4.09 -6.20 11.69
CA ILE A 120 -2.76 -5.58 11.64
C ILE A 120 -2.31 -5.39 10.18
N TYR A 121 -2.45 -6.42 9.35
CA TYR A 121 -2.14 -6.36 7.93
C TYR A 121 -2.99 -5.34 7.16
N LEU A 122 -4.29 -5.34 7.40
CA LEU A 122 -5.22 -4.39 6.78
C LEU A 122 -4.88 -2.97 7.18
N PHE A 123 -4.75 -2.70 8.47
CA PHE A 123 -4.45 -1.37 8.99
C PHE A 123 -3.14 -0.82 8.42
N ASN A 124 -2.07 -1.62 8.41
CA ASN A 124 -0.78 -1.20 7.88
C ASN A 124 -0.80 -1.06 6.35
N GLY A 125 -1.51 -1.96 5.67
CA GLY A 125 -1.76 -1.88 4.24
C GLY A 125 -2.48 -0.58 3.85
N TYR A 126 -3.55 -0.21 4.55
CA TYR A 126 -4.28 1.04 4.33
C TYR A 126 -3.44 2.27 4.66
N THR A 127 -2.65 2.22 5.74
CA THR A 127 -1.75 3.31 6.14
C THR A 127 -0.75 3.61 5.02
N VAL A 128 -0.09 2.59 4.49
CA VAL A 128 0.93 2.77 3.44
C VAL A 128 0.32 3.15 2.10
N THR A 129 -0.84 2.59 1.79
CA THR A 129 -1.65 2.95 0.62
C THR A 129 -2.04 4.44 0.68
N LEU A 130 -2.46 4.95 1.84
CA LEU A 130 -2.80 6.35 2.05
C LEU A 130 -1.57 7.26 1.88
N VAL A 131 -0.47 6.96 2.56
CA VAL A 131 0.79 7.75 2.47
C VAL A 131 1.23 7.89 1.02
N MET A 132 1.19 6.79 0.29
CA MET A 132 1.65 6.76 -1.09
C MET A 132 0.65 7.44 -2.04
N ALA A 133 -0.66 7.28 -1.84
CA ALA A 133 -1.68 8.01 -2.59
C ALA A 133 -1.53 9.53 -2.42
N VAL A 134 -1.32 10.00 -1.19
CA VAL A 134 -1.09 11.42 -0.88
C VAL A 134 0.19 11.92 -1.55
N TYR A 135 1.27 11.15 -1.51
CA TYR A 135 2.53 11.52 -2.17
C TYR A 135 2.37 11.70 -3.69
N PHE A 136 1.72 10.74 -4.36
CA PHE A 136 1.53 10.80 -5.81
C PHE A 136 0.54 11.92 -6.21
N ALA A 137 -0.52 12.13 -5.43
CA ALA A 137 -1.45 13.24 -5.65
C ALA A 137 -0.75 14.61 -5.52
N TYR A 138 0.03 14.81 -4.44
CA TYR A 138 0.82 16.02 -4.24
C TYR A 138 1.78 16.26 -5.40
N ARG A 139 2.51 15.23 -5.82
CA ARG A 139 3.44 15.32 -6.96
C ARG A 139 2.71 15.68 -8.25
N PHE A 140 1.56 15.08 -8.51
CA PHE A 140 0.76 15.36 -9.70
C PHE A 140 0.31 16.83 -9.73
N ILE A 141 -0.23 17.34 -8.63
CA ILE A 141 -0.65 18.75 -8.49
C ILE A 141 0.52 19.70 -8.71
N LYS A 142 1.66 19.45 -8.05
CA LYS A 142 2.88 20.26 -8.20
C LYS A 142 3.33 20.35 -9.66
N ASN A 143 3.29 19.23 -10.37
CA ASN A 143 3.67 19.18 -11.79
C ASN A 143 2.67 19.89 -12.71
N LEU A 144 1.38 19.90 -12.36
CA LEU A 144 0.36 20.68 -13.09
C LEU A 144 0.59 22.18 -12.91
N SER A 145 0.83 22.65 -11.67
CA SER A 145 1.10 24.06 -11.39
C SER A 145 2.36 24.56 -12.10
N ALA A 146 3.42 23.75 -12.14
CA ALA A 146 4.65 24.10 -12.85
C ALA A 146 4.43 24.24 -14.37
N LYS A 147 3.56 23.40 -14.97
CA LYS A 147 3.22 23.47 -16.39
C LYS A 147 2.33 24.66 -16.75
N ALA A 148 1.49 25.13 -15.82
CA ALA A 148 0.66 26.32 -16.03
C ALA A 148 1.45 27.64 -16.02
N MET A 149 2.67 27.63 -15.46
CA MET A 149 3.56 28.80 -15.38
C MET A 149 4.62 28.85 -16.50
N SER A 150 4.72 27.81 -17.33
CA SER A 150 5.67 27.68 -18.44
C SER A 150 4.99 27.93 -19.79
#